data_AF-A0A9P8Q770-F1
#
_entry.id   AF-A0A9P8Q770-F1
#
_cell.length_a   1.000
_cell.length_b   1.000
_cell.length_c   1.000
_cell.angle_alpha   90.00
_cell.angle_beta   90.00
_cell.angle_gamma   90.00
#
_symmetry.space_group_name_H-M   'P 1'
#
loop_
_entity.id
_entity.type
_entity.pdbx_description
1 polymer ?
#
loop_
_entity_poly.entity_id
_entity_poly.type
_entity_poly.pdbx_seq_one_letter_code
_entity_poly.pdbx_strand_id
1 'polypeptide(L)'
;MEGLDSTCFTESSKSFTVSFSSCTNLPQRCHSTSTACPMLTKIKPRAAAAIRSAAPIRLLATQANNNSQQLIALNKPTYNTRQIVSEIEDVLATAAKRELPSHIIEKIKQIPEKHKAANEILTEVNDLLFQRNNIQKQIKAYMKEKRDIEPLKAEQIENRNKERELTDKYKTAEAELHEILESVPNSIDPSVSSTEQIVNWLNPRGQYIADPKLEHQNIAQELGILDLKQASVVSGNSWYYLLNDGALLEQALVQYALKLARQHGFKMALPPSMVRSEVSNACGFKPRDTNNEQQTYSVGEDGKLCLTGTAEIPLAGLGINKTFQESELPHRVVGLSRSYRAEAGARGKDTKGIYRVHEFTKVELFVWSTQTQSVDELEKLKEFQMDLIRSLGLSAKVINMPYNDLGAPAYKKYDIEAWMPGRGTFGEVTSCSNCTDFQSRRLQTKYKSLKEKKSLFVHTLNGTAMAVPRVIVAILENFYDKASKRVAIPKVLQAYMDDKQFIVAEKSIF
;
A
#
# COMPACT_ATOMS: atom_id res chain seq x y z
N MET A 1 26.18 42.13 23.44
CA MET A 1 26.00 42.83 24.73
C MET A 1 26.19 41.78 25.81
N GLU A 2 27.15 42.01 26.71
CA GLU A 2 27.33 41.43 28.07
C GLU A 2 27.01 39.93 28.25
N GLY A 3 27.94 39.07 28.64
CA GLY A 3 28.73 39.16 29.87
C GLY A 3 29.60 37.91 30.07
N LEU A 4 30.48 38.03 31.05
CA LEU A 4 31.71 37.29 31.31
C LEU A 4 31.56 35.96 32.08
N ASP A 5 32.64 35.18 31.97
CA ASP A 5 33.30 34.34 32.98
C ASP A 5 32.97 32.84 33.19
N SER A 6 33.95 32.05 32.75
CA SER A 6 34.77 31.08 33.50
C SER A 6 34.12 29.83 34.11
N THR A 7 34.64 28.65 33.75
CA THR A 7 35.42 27.79 34.66
C THR A 7 36.02 26.60 33.90
N CYS A 8 37.27 26.31 34.24
CA CYS A 8 38.09 25.20 33.76
C CYS A 8 37.94 24.04 34.77
N PHE A 9 37.85 22.78 34.34
CA PHE A 9 38.57 21.66 34.97
C PHE A 9 38.46 20.38 34.10
N THR A 10 39.60 19.69 34.08
CA THR A 10 40.01 18.49 33.35
C THR A 10 39.31 17.21 33.79
N GLU A 11 39.12 16.22 32.90
CA GLU A 11 39.35 14.80 33.26
C GLU A 11 39.53 13.84 32.07
N SER A 12 40.68 13.17 32.14
CA SER A 12 41.17 11.90 31.57
C SER A 12 40.33 11.06 30.59
N SER A 13 40.98 10.77 29.46
CA SER A 13 40.77 9.62 28.58
C SER A 13 41.15 8.29 29.25
N LYS A 14 40.27 7.28 29.20
CA LYS A 14 40.62 5.87 29.40
C LYS A 14 40.16 5.02 28.21
N SER A 15 41.15 4.55 27.46
CA SER A 15 41.09 3.50 26.45
C SER A 15 40.89 2.13 27.11
N PHE A 16 39.96 1.33 26.61
CA PHE A 16 39.89 -0.10 26.90
C PHE A 16 40.27 -0.90 25.65
N THR A 17 41.43 -1.54 25.74
CA THR A 17 41.95 -2.54 24.81
C THR A 17 41.63 -3.91 25.43
N VAL A 18 41.03 -4.83 24.67
CA VAL A 18 40.92 -6.24 25.08
C VAL A 18 41.69 -7.07 24.05
N SER A 19 42.72 -7.72 24.53
CA SER A 19 43.50 -8.75 23.83
C SER A 19 43.47 -10.01 24.69
N PHE A 20 43.29 -11.17 24.07
CA PHE A 20 43.73 -12.45 24.63
C PHE A 20 44.17 -13.38 23.49
N SER A 21 45.37 -13.89 23.66
CA SER A 21 46.14 -14.74 22.76
C SER A 21 45.91 -16.23 23.01
N SER A 22 45.89 -16.98 21.92
CA SER A 22 46.39 -18.35 21.66
C SER A 22 46.77 -19.30 22.82
N CYS A 23 46.36 -20.57 22.68
CA CYS A 23 47.22 -21.71 22.98
C CYS A 23 46.94 -22.86 22.00
N THR A 24 48.02 -23.38 21.40
CA THR A 24 48.11 -24.45 20.39
C THR A 24 48.13 -25.85 21.03
N ASN A 25 47.57 -26.86 20.34
CA ASN A 25 48.27 -28.12 19.97
C ASN A 25 47.35 -29.09 19.18
N LEU A 26 47.83 -29.46 17.98
CA LEU A 26 47.45 -30.60 17.10
C LEU A 26 48.32 -31.83 17.46
N PRO A 27 48.29 -33.02 16.79
CA PRO A 27 47.64 -33.46 15.53
C PRO A 27 46.87 -34.82 15.69
N GLN A 28 46.17 -35.43 14.74
CA GLN A 28 46.60 -36.05 13.47
C GLN A 28 45.39 -36.53 12.63
N ARG A 29 45.63 -36.64 11.32
CA ARG A 29 44.76 -37.11 10.22
C ARG A 29 44.51 -38.63 10.27
N CYS A 30 43.43 -39.10 9.63
CA CYS A 30 43.52 -40.06 8.51
C CYS A 30 42.16 -40.31 7.82
N HIS A 31 42.26 -40.80 6.58
CA HIS A 31 41.26 -40.82 5.51
C HIS A 31 40.28 -42.02 5.52
N SER A 32 39.33 -41.92 4.58
CA SER A 32 38.83 -42.96 3.66
C SER A 32 37.60 -43.82 4.03
N THR A 33 36.48 -43.45 3.38
CA THR A 33 35.64 -44.25 2.46
C THR A 33 35.17 -45.67 2.80
N SER A 34 33.83 -45.76 2.79
CA SER A 34 32.96 -46.70 2.05
C SER A 34 32.67 -48.13 2.53
N THR A 35 31.37 -48.41 2.40
CA THR A 35 30.71 -49.65 1.93
C THR A 35 30.49 -50.84 2.86
N ALA A 36 29.19 -51.08 3.02
CA ALA A 36 28.47 -52.34 2.76
C ALA A 36 28.09 -53.24 3.95
N CYS A 37 26.77 -53.48 3.97
CA CYS A 37 25.98 -54.48 4.68
C CYS A 37 26.52 -55.92 4.44
N PRO A 38 26.18 -56.90 5.30
CA PRO A 38 24.98 -57.68 4.96
C PRO A 38 24.12 -58.15 6.16
N MET A 39 22.85 -58.41 5.84
CA MET A 39 21.88 -59.16 6.65
C MET A 39 22.34 -60.60 6.97
N LEU A 40 21.90 -61.15 8.10
CA LEU A 40 21.13 -62.41 8.17
C LEU A 40 20.67 -62.75 9.61
N THR A 41 19.38 -62.55 9.85
CA THR A 41 18.39 -63.50 10.41
C THR A 41 18.59 -64.24 11.75
N LYS A 42 17.48 -64.14 12.53
CA LYS A 42 16.75 -65.16 13.32
C LYS A 42 17.29 -65.51 14.72
N ILE A 43 16.46 -65.28 15.75
CA ILE A 43 15.61 -66.30 16.43
C ILE A 43 14.66 -65.58 17.44
N LYS A 44 13.43 -66.07 17.50
CA LYS A 44 12.23 -65.71 18.32
C LYS A 44 12.02 -66.85 19.36
N PRO A 45 10.89 -67.02 20.08
CA PRO A 45 9.98 -66.13 20.83
C PRO A 45 9.50 -66.80 22.16
N ARG A 46 8.53 -66.19 22.87
CA ARG A 46 7.27 -66.79 23.38
C ARG A 46 6.57 -65.77 24.30
N ALA A 47 5.25 -65.65 24.46
CA ALA A 47 3.97 -66.04 23.82
C ALA A 47 2.90 -65.50 24.82
N ALA A 48 1.61 -65.26 24.55
CA ALA A 48 0.69 -65.66 23.50
C ALA A 48 -0.60 -64.79 23.51
N ALA A 49 -1.31 -64.80 22.37
CA ALA A 49 -2.78 -64.80 22.18
C ALA A 49 -3.61 -63.53 22.57
N ALA A 50 -4.68 -63.11 21.88
CA ALA A 50 -5.34 -63.51 20.63
C ALA A 50 -6.49 -62.53 20.25
N ILE A 51 -6.70 -62.35 18.93
CA ILE A 51 -7.98 -62.22 18.17
C ILE A 51 -8.81 -60.89 18.17
N ARG A 52 -8.81 -60.27 16.97
CA ARG A 52 -9.89 -59.63 16.16
C ARG A 52 -10.94 -58.70 16.81
N SER A 53 -10.90 -57.41 16.43
CA SER A 53 -12.01 -56.71 15.74
C SER A 53 -11.60 -55.26 15.39
N ALA A 54 -11.94 -54.80 14.20
CA ALA A 54 -11.63 -53.47 13.69
C ALA A 54 -12.38 -52.35 14.46
N ALA A 55 -11.65 -51.32 14.88
CA ALA A 55 -12.18 -50.01 15.22
C ALA A 55 -11.14 -48.95 14.79
N PRO A 56 -11.54 -47.85 14.12
CA PRO A 56 -10.60 -46.88 13.61
C PRO A 56 -9.94 -46.12 14.75
N ILE A 57 -8.62 -45.96 14.65
CA ILE A 57 -7.81 -45.12 15.54
C ILE A 57 -8.38 -43.70 15.45
N ARG A 58 -9.01 -43.29 16.54
CA ARG A 58 -9.47 -41.92 16.79
C ARG A 58 -8.22 -41.06 16.88
N LEU A 59 -7.82 -40.48 15.74
CA LEU A 59 -6.90 -39.35 15.71
C LEU A 59 -7.53 -38.31 16.64
N LEU A 60 -6.84 -37.98 17.73
CA LEU A 60 -7.16 -36.84 18.58
C LEU A 60 -6.94 -35.57 17.75
N ALA A 61 -7.88 -35.31 16.85
CA ALA A 61 -8.16 -33.98 16.38
C ALA A 61 -8.60 -33.21 17.62
N THR A 62 -7.69 -32.43 18.18
CA THR A 62 -8.07 -31.24 18.92
C THR A 62 -9.12 -30.54 18.08
N GLN A 63 -10.36 -30.57 18.55
CA GLN A 63 -11.44 -29.78 17.99
C GLN A 63 -11.02 -28.32 18.17
N ALA A 64 -10.29 -27.80 17.19
CA ALA A 64 -10.27 -26.38 16.92
C ALA A 64 -11.74 -26.03 16.71
N ASN A 65 -12.30 -25.28 17.67
CA ASN A 65 -13.60 -24.67 17.54
C ASN A 65 -13.70 -24.06 16.13
N ASN A 66 -14.52 -24.65 15.27
CA ASN A 66 -14.96 -24.06 14.01
C ASN A 66 -15.95 -22.92 14.30
N ASN A 67 -15.51 -21.96 15.11
CA ASN A 67 -15.94 -20.58 14.99
C ASN A 67 -15.00 -19.92 13.98
N SER A 68 -15.06 -20.36 12.73
CA SER A 68 -14.73 -19.49 11.61
C SER A 68 -15.86 -18.47 11.50
N GLN A 69 -15.96 -17.58 12.50
CA GLN A 69 -16.48 -16.24 12.24
C GLN A 69 -15.67 -15.79 11.02
N GLN A 70 -16.34 -15.52 9.89
CA GLN A 70 -15.71 -14.83 8.78
C GLN A 70 -14.99 -13.64 9.42
N LEU A 71 -13.66 -13.67 9.42
CA LEU A 71 -12.85 -12.54 9.84
C LEU A 71 -13.18 -11.44 8.84
N ILE A 72 -14.20 -10.63 9.16
CA ILE A 72 -14.50 -9.37 8.50
C ILE A 72 -13.23 -8.55 8.72
N ALA A 73 -12.42 -8.39 7.68
CA ALA A 73 -11.17 -7.67 7.84
C ALA A 73 -11.44 -6.18 8.07
N LEU A 74 -12.54 -5.66 7.53
CA LEU A 74 -12.90 -4.25 7.57
C LEU A 74 -14.26 -4.01 8.21
N ASN A 75 -14.28 -3.18 9.25
CA ASN A 75 -15.50 -2.55 9.70
C ASN A 75 -16.05 -1.61 8.60
N LYS A 76 -17.37 -1.34 8.63
CA LYS A 76 -18.01 -0.43 7.67
C LYS A 76 -17.29 0.93 7.65
N PRO A 77 -16.99 1.50 6.47
CA PRO A 77 -16.42 2.83 6.36
C PRO A 77 -17.22 3.91 7.10
N THR A 78 -16.55 4.93 7.62
CA THR A 78 -17.21 6.07 8.29
C THR A 78 -16.95 7.35 7.53
N TYR A 79 -17.91 7.74 6.72
CA TYR A 79 -17.92 9.01 6.00
C TYR A 79 -18.41 10.15 6.88
N ASN A 80 -17.93 11.37 6.62
CA ASN A 80 -18.48 12.57 7.25
C ASN A 80 -19.73 13.05 6.46
N THR A 81 -20.78 12.23 6.43
CA THR A 81 -21.95 12.45 5.57
C THR A 81 -22.60 13.81 5.82
N ARG A 82 -22.65 14.28 7.07
CA ARG A 82 -23.19 15.61 7.40
C ARG A 82 -22.39 16.73 6.75
N GLN A 83 -21.05 16.65 6.81
CA GLN A 83 -20.18 17.62 6.15
C GLN A 83 -20.33 17.56 4.62
N ILE A 84 -20.36 16.35 4.05
CA ILE A 84 -20.56 16.16 2.61
C ILE A 84 -21.89 16.78 2.15
N VAL A 85 -22.96 16.65 2.95
CA VAL A 85 -24.26 17.27 2.65
C VAL A 85 -24.20 18.79 2.76
N SER A 86 -23.52 19.35 3.76
CA SER A 86 -23.40 20.81 3.90
C SER A 86 -22.50 21.45 2.84
N GLU A 87 -21.54 20.70 2.32
CA GLU A 87 -20.54 21.14 1.33
C GLU A 87 -20.79 20.52 -0.06
N ILE A 88 -22.04 20.14 -0.37
CA ILE A 88 -22.34 19.34 -1.57
C ILE A 88 -21.91 20.05 -2.87
N GLU A 89 -22.02 21.38 -2.94
CA GLU A 89 -21.59 22.17 -4.09
C GLU A 89 -20.07 22.08 -4.31
N ASP A 90 -19.28 22.12 -3.23
CA ASP A 90 -17.82 21.97 -3.30
C ASP A 90 -17.42 20.54 -3.69
N VAL A 91 -18.17 19.54 -3.23
CA VAL A 91 -18.00 18.13 -3.61
C VAL A 91 -18.29 17.94 -5.10
N LEU A 92 -19.37 18.52 -5.62
CA LEU A 92 -19.71 18.47 -7.04
C LEU A 92 -18.68 19.23 -7.89
N ALA A 93 -18.22 20.39 -7.45
CA ALA A 93 -17.15 21.13 -8.11
C ALA A 93 -15.83 20.34 -8.14
N THR A 94 -15.50 19.66 -7.05
CA THR A 94 -14.34 18.75 -6.97
C THR A 94 -14.48 17.57 -7.92
N ALA A 95 -15.65 16.94 -7.98
CA ALA A 95 -15.93 15.83 -8.89
C ALA A 95 -15.83 16.27 -10.36
N ALA A 96 -16.33 17.47 -10.69
CA ALA A 96 -16.23 18.04 -12.03
C ALA A 96 -14.79 18.38 -12.41
N LYS A 97 -14.02 19.01 -11.51
CA LYS A 97 -12.58 19.27 -11.72
C LYS A 97 -11.81 17.97 -12.00
N ARG A 98 -12.10 16.92 -11.24
CA ARG A 98 -11.49 15.59 -11.42
C ARG A 98 -12.01 14.80 -12.62
N GLU A 99 -12.86 15.41 -13.45
CA GLU A 99 -13.41 14.81 -14.68
C GLU A 99 -14.12 13.46 -14.43
N LEU A 100 -14.82 13.33 -13.30
CA LEU A 100 -15.60 12.12 -13.02
C LEU A 100 -16.69 11.93 -14.09
N PRO A 101 -17.00 10.67 -14.48
CA PRO A 101 -18.07 10.41 -15.44
C PRO A 101 -19.40 11.04 -15.00
N SER A 102 -20.16 11.61 -15.95
CA SER A 102 -21.40 12.34 -15.65
C SER A 102 -22.40 11.53 -14.81
N HIS A 103 -22.51 10.22 -15.06
CA HIS A 103 -23.39 9.34 -14.30
C HIS A 103 -22.99 9.19 -12.82
N ILE A 104 -21.72 9.36 -12.47
CA ILE A 104 -21.24 9.39 -11.08
C ILE A 104 -21.57 10.73 -10.42
N ILE A 105 -21.36 11.84 -11.14
CA ILE A 105 -21.69 13.18 -10.66
C ILE A 105 -23.19 13.28 -10.33
N GLU A 106 -24.05 12.75 -11.21
CA GLU A 106 -25.50 12.70 -10.97
C GLU A 106 -25.88 11.84 -9.75
N LYS A 107 -25.14 10.75 -9.49
CA LYS A 107 -25.32 9.98 -8.24
C LYS A 107 -24.92 10.79 -7.01
N ILE A 108 -23.76 11.46 -7.04
CA ILE A 108 -23.26 12.29 -5.93
C ILE A 108 -24.27 13.39 -5.58
N LYS A 109 -24.90 14.00 -6.59
CA LYS A 109 -25.93 15.03 -6.40
C LYS A 109 -27.14 14.57 -5.57
N GLN A 110 -27.42 13.25 -5.54
CA GLN A 110 -28.53 12.66 -4.78
C GLN A 110 -28.22 12.47 -3.29
N ILE A 111 -26.96 12.67 -2.84
CA ILE A 111 -26.55 12.44 -1.45
C ILE A 111 -27.43 13.20 -0.44
N PRO A 112 -27.74 14.51 -0.59
CA PRO A 112 -28.57 15.23 0.38
C PRO A 112 -29.97 14.64 0.53
N GLU A 113 -30.61 14.27 -0.58
CA GLU A 113 -31.95 13.69 -0.59
C GLU A 113 -31.96 12.30 0.04
N LYS A 114 -31.03 11.43 -0.37
CA LYS A 114 -30.88 10.07 0.18
C LYS A 114 -30.55 10.10 1.67
N HIS A 115 -29.70 11.02 2.10
CA HIS A 115 -29.37 11.24 3.51
C HIS A 115 -30.59 11.73 4.30
N LYS A 116 -31.38 12.65 3.76
CA LYS A 116 -32.62 13.12 4.38
C LYS A 116 -33.62 11.96 4.56
N ALA A 117 -33.91 11.22 3.49
CA ALA A 117 -34.83 10.08 3.52
C ALA A 117 -34.38 9.00 4.52
N ALA A 118 -33.08 8.67 4.56
CA ALA A 118 -32.56 7.71 5.53
C ALA A 118 -32.73 8.19 6.99
N ASN A 119 -32.54 9.49 7.26
CA ASN A 119 -32.70 10.05 8.61
C ASN A 119 -34.18 10.15 9.04
N GLU A 120 -35.10 10.39 8.10
CA GLU A 120 -36.54 10.37 8.39
C GLU A 120 -36.97 8.97 8.84
N ILE A 121 -36.59 7.92 8.10
CA ILE A 121 -36.85 6.53 8.49
C ILE A 121 -36.19 6.21 9.84
N LEU A 122 -34.95 6.65 10.07
CA LEU A 122 -34.25 6.44 11.34
C LEU A 122 -34.97 7.11 12.51
N THR A 123 -35.56 8.28 12.30
CA THR A 123 -36.34 8.99 13.31
C THR A 123 -37.58 8.19 13.67
N GLU A 124 -38.33 7.69 12.68
CA GLU A 124 -39.49 6.83 12.92
C GLU A 124 -39.13 5.52 13.65
N VAL A 125 -38.00 4.90 13.30
CA VAL A 125 -37.48 3.71 14.02
C VAL A 125 -37.20 4.04 15.48
N ASN A 126 -36.57 5.18 15.77
CA ASN A 126 -36.27 5.60 17.14
C ASN A 126 -37.55 5.92 17.94
N ASP A 127 -38.56 6.51 17.30
CA ASP A 127 -39.85 6.78 17.93
C ASP A 127 -40.59 5.49 18.28
N LEU A 128 -40.60 4.50 17.38
CA LEU A 128 -41.18 3.18 17.66
C LEU A 128 -40.43 2.44 18.78
N LEU A 129 -39.09 2.55 18.82
CA LEU A 129 -38.29 2.01 19.92
C LEU A 129 -38.65 2.66 21.26
N PHE A 130 -38.86 3.97 21.27
CA PHE A 130 -39.30 4.72 22.45
C PHE A 130 -40.71 4.30 22.89
N GLN A 131 -41.66 4.21 21.96
CA GLN A 131 -43.02 3.74 22.22
C GLN A 131 -43.02 2.31 22.77
N ARG A 132 -42.27 1.39 22.17
CA ARG A 132 -42.11 0.00 22.65
C ARG A 132 -41.61 -0.04 24.10
N ASN A 133 -40.62 0.77 24.43
CA ASN A 133 -40.08 0.84 25.79
C ASN A 133 -41.11 1.41 26.79
N ASN A 134 -41.95 2.34 26.36
CA ASN A 134 -43.03 2.89 27.20
C ASN A 134 -44.17 1.88 27.38
N ILE A 135 -44.62 1.21 26.33
CA ILE A 135 -45.62 0.13 26.41
C ILE A 135 -45.11 -1.00 27.32
N GLN A 136 -43.84 -1.37 27.23
CA GLN A 136 -43.25 -2.36 28.14
C GLN A 136 -43.32 -1.94 29.61
N LYS A 137 -43.16 -0.64 29.91
CA LYS A 137 -43.33 -0.11 31.28
C LYS A 137 -44.79 -0.15 31.71
N GLN A 138 -45.72 0.21 30.82
CA GLN A 138 -47.16 0.19 31.08
C GLN A 138 -47.67 -1.24 31.32
N ILE A 139 -47.25 -2.22 30.51
CA ILE A 139 -47.58 -3.64 30.71
C ILE A 139 -47.14 -4.10 32.12
N LYS A 140 -45.91 -3.75 32.54
CA LYS A 140 -45.42 -4.09 33.89
C LYS A 140 -46.25 -3.42 35.00
N ALA A 141 -46.72 -2.19 34.79
CA ALA A 141 -47.57 -1.49 35.74
C ALA A 141 -48.97 -2.14 35.82
N TYR A 142 -49.59 -2.42 34.66
CA TYR A 142 -50.92 -3.02 34.58
C TYR A 142 -50.95 -4.45 35.13
N MET A 143 -49.87 -5.22 34.96
CA MET A 143 -49.70 -6.52 35.61
C MET A 143 -49.70 -6.41 37.15
N LYS A 144 -49.09 -5.36 37.72
CA LYS A 144 -49.13 -5.12 39.18
C LYS A 144 -50.53 -4.69 39.64
N GLU A 145 -51.21 -3.90 38.83
CA GLU A 145 -52.57 -3.39 39.10
C GLU A 145 -53.69 -4.37 38.74
N LYS A 146 -53.36 -5.57 38.25
CA LYS A 146 -54.32 -6.60 37.77
C LYS A 146 -55.32 -6.07 36.74
N ARG A 147 -54.88 -5.15 35.89
CA ARG A 147 -55.66 -4.61 34.75
C ARG A 147 -55.47 -5.48 33.51
N ASP A 148 -56.38 -5.35 32.55
CA ASP A 148 -56.26 -6.01 31.25
C ASP A 148 -55.05 -5.47 30.49
N ILE A 149 -54.19 -6.39 30.03
CA ILE A 149 -52.94 -6.11 29.30
C ILE A 149 -53.02 -6.52 27.82
N GLU A 150 -54.07 -7.21 27.40
CA GLU A 150 -54.18 -7.71 26.03
C GLU A 150 -54.16 -6.58 24.97
N PRO A 151 -54.79 -5.40 25.19
CA PRO A 151 -54.67 -4.27 24.27
C PRO A 151 -53.23 -3.77 24.12
N LEU A 152 -52.49 -3.65 25.24
CA LEU A 152 -51.10 -3.20 25.24
C LEU A 152 -50.15 -4.23 24.60
N LYS A 153 -50.44 -5.52 24.74
CA LYS A 153 -49.70 -6.58 24.04
C LYS A 153 -49.94 -6.54 22.54
N ALA A 154 -51.18 -6.32 22.11
CA ALA A 154 -51.52 -6.19 20.69
C ALA A 154 -50.80 -4.99 20.06
N GLU A 155 -50.84 -3.82 20.71
CA GLU A 155 -50.10 -2.61 20.30
C GLU A 155 -48.59 -2.85 20.27
N GLN A 156 -48.05 -3.56 21.26
CA GLN A 156 -46.63 -3.93 21.28
C GLN A 156 -46.23 -4.82 20.10
N ILE A 157 -47.06 -5.80 19.73
CA ILE A 157 -46.81 -6.68 18.59
C ILE A 157 -46.85 -5.88 17.28
N GLU A 158 -47.83 -4.99 17.12
CA GLU A 158 -47.94 -4.11 15.96
C GLU A 158 -46.71 -3.19 15.83
N ASN A 159 -46.31 -2.53 16.92
CA ASN A 159 -45.13 -1.66 16.93
C ASN A 159 -43.85 -2.44 16.63
N ARG A 160 -43.73 -3.67 17.12
CA ARG A 160 -42.59 -4.54 16.81
C ARG A 160 -42.53 -4.90 15.32
N ASN A 161 -43.67 -5.15 14.70
CA ASN A 161 -43.71 -5.46 13.26
C ASN A 161 -43.35 -4.24 12.41
N LYS A 162 -43.89 -3.06 12.76
CA LYS A 162 -43.53 -1.79 12.11
C LYS A 162 -42.06 -1.43 12.32
N GLU A 163 -41.53 -1.60 13.54
CA GLU A 163 -40.12 -1.37 13.88
C GLU A 163 -39.21 -2.23 12.98
N ARG A 164 -39.55 -3.51 12.82
CA ARG A 164 -38.78 -4.43 11.97
C ARG A 164 -38.81 -4.00 10.51
N GLU A 165 -39.97 -3.67 9.98
CA GLU A 165 -40.12 -3.22 8.59
C GLU A 165 -39.32 -1.95 8.32
N LEU A 166 -39.46 -0.92 9.17
CA LEU A 166 -38.73 0.34 9.03
C LEU A 166 -37.22 0.15 9.23
N THR A 167 -36.80 -0.74 10.13
CA THR A 167 -35.39 -1.08 10.31
C THR A 167 -34.79 -1.69 9.04
N ASP A 168 -35.52 -2.59 8.38
CA ASP A 168 -35.04 -3.20 7.13
C ASP A 168 -35.06 -2.18 5.97
N LYS A 169 -36.05 -1.29 5.91
CA LYS A 169 -36.04 -0.14 4.97
C LYS A 169 -34.87 0.80 5.22
N TYR A 170 -34.57 1.11 6.48
CA TYR A 170 -33.43 1.95 6.87
C TYR A 170 -32.12 1.32 6.42
N LYS A 171 -31.91 0.03 6.65
CA LYS A 171 -30.69 -0.67 6.19
C LYS A 171 -30.50 -0.59 4.68
N THR A 172 -31.58 -0.75 3.91
CA THR A 172 -31.54 -0.61 2.45
C THR A 172 -31.19 0.82 2.04
N ALA A 173 -31.87 1.82 2.60
CA ALA A 173 -31.59 3.23 2.31
C ALA A 173 -30.15 3.64 2.72
N GLU A 174 -29.67 3.13 3.85
CA GLU A 174 -28.31 3.36 4.33
C GLU A 174 -27.27 2.69 3.42
N ALA A 175 -27.56 1.49 2.89
CA ALA A 175 -26.68 0.80 1.95
C ALA A 175 -26.58 1.54 0.60
N GLU A 176 -27.72 2.02 0.06
CA GLU A 176 -27.75 2.84 -1.16
C GLU A 176 -26.95 4.14 -0.97
N LEU A 177 -27.16 4.84 0.14
CA LEU A 177 -26.42 6.06 0.45
C LEU A 177 -24.92 5.76 0.57
N HIS A 178 -24.57 4.66 1.23
CA HIS A 178 -23.17 4.26 1.40
C HIS A 178 -22.50 4.01 0.05
N GLU A 179 -23.15 3.29 -0.87
CA GLU A 179 -22.64 3.03 -2.22
C GLU A 179 -22.29 4.34 -2.96
N ILE A 180 -23.16 5.35 -2.85
CA ILE A 180 -22.91 6.66 -3.46
C ILE A 180 -21.72 7.35 -2.77
N LEU A 181 -21.64 7.32 -1.44
CA LEU A 181 -20.53 7.90 -0.68
C LEU A 181 -19.17 7.27 -1.03
N GLU A 182 -19.13 6.00 -1.44
CA GLU A 182 -17.88 5.36 -1.90
C GLU A 182 -17.33 5.95 -3.21
N SER A 183 -18.19 6.63 -3.99
CA SER A 183 -17.80 7.27 -5.26
C SER A 183 -17.27 8.69 -5.08
N VAL A 184 -17.43 9.27 -3.88
CA VAL A 184 -16.96 10.63 -3.57
C VAL A 184 -15.42 10.62 -3.49
N PRO A 185 -14.72 11.39 -4.34
CA PRO A 185 -13.26 11.53 -4.27
C PRO A 185 -12.86 12.36 -3.06
N ASN A 186 -11.56 12.37 -2.74
CA ASN A 186 -11.03 13.29 -1.74
C ASN A 186 -11.17 14.75 -2.21
N SER A 187 -11.14 15.70 -1.27
CA SER A 187 -11.06 17.13 -1.59
C SER A 187 -9.75 17.45 -2.32
N ILE A 188 -9.63 18.68 -2.82
CA ILE A 188 -8.44 19.15 -3.54
C ILE A 188 -7.79 20.26 -2.70
N ASP A 189 -6.48 20.20 -2.54
CA ASP A 189 -5.72 21.28 -1.91
C ASP A 189 -5.85 22.59 -2.73
N PRO A 190 -6.10 23.76 -2.10
CA PRO A 190 -6.24 25.03 -2.81
C PRO A 190 -5.05 25.42 -3.69
N SER A 191 -3.85 24.88 -3.43
CA SER A 191 -2.65 25.10 -4.24
C SER A 191 -2.55 24.22 -5.50
N VAL A 192 -3.49 23.29 -5.71
CA VAL A 192 -3.52 22.44 -6.91
C VAL A 192 -4.26 23.14 -8.05
N SER A 193 -3.58 23.28 -9.19
CA SER A 193 -4.09 23.92 -10.41
C SER A 193 -4.71 22.92 -11.40
N SER A 194 -5.24 23.45 -12.51
CA SER A 194 -5.73 22.67 -13.66
C SER A 194 -4.64 22.08 -14.54
N THR A 195 -3.43 22.64 -14.46
CA THR A 195 -2.26 22.19 -15.21
C THR A 195 -1.14 21.79 -14.26
N GLU A 196 -0.26 20.91 -14.73
CA GLU A 196 0.98 20.55 -14.06
C GLU A 196 1.86 21.79 -13.81
N GLN A 197 2.42 21.90 -12.60
CA GLN A 197 3.34 22.97 -12.25
C GLN A 197 4.71 22.41 -11.85
N ILE A 198 5.75 22.84 -12.55
CA ILE A 198 7.13 22.51 -12.16
C ILE A 198 7.50 23.32 -10.93
N VAL A 199 7.74 22.65 -9.82
CA VAL A 199 8.09 23.29 -8.54
C VAL A 199 9.58 23.21 -8.25
N ASN A 200 10.33 22.30 -8.88
CA ASN A 200 11.77 22.19 -8.72
C ASN A 200 12.45 21.44 -9.88
N TRP A 201 13.77 21.62 -10.03
CA TRP A 201 14.65 20.89 -10.93
C TRP A 201 15.77 20.19 -10.17
N LEU A 202 16.10 18.97 -10.57
CA LEU A 202 17.17 18.15 -9.99
C LEU A 202 18.21 17.91 -11.08
N ASN A 203 19.48 18.23 -10.80
CA ASN A 203 20.60 18.08 -11.73
C ASN A 203 20.26 18.57 -13.17
N PRO A 204 19.78 19.82 -13.35
CA PRO A 204 19.31 20.29 -14.65
C PRO A 204 20.45 20.26 -15.69
N ARG A 205 20.09 19.95 -16.94
CA ARG A 205 21.02 19.95 -18.06
C ARG A 205 20.84 21.21 -18.90
N GLY A 206 21.89 21.63 -19.60
CA GLY A 206 21.81 22.74 -20.54
C GLY A 206 20.86 22.45 -21.71
N GLN A 207 20.75 21.18 -22.13
CA GLN A 207 19.86 20.73 -23.19
C GLN A 207 19.34 19.31 -22.92
N TYR A 208 18.12 19.05 -23.40
CA TYR A 208 17.45 17.75 -23.35
C TYR A 208 17.24 17.24 -24.77
N ILE A 209 18.25 16.53 -25.29
CA ILE A 209 18.26 16.03 -26.67
C ILE A 209 17.80 14.57 -26.68
N ALA A 210 16.72 14.29 -27.41
CA ALA A 210 16.24 12.94 -27.63
C ALA A 210 17.19 12.19 -28.59
N ASP A 211 17.43 10.92 -28.30
CA ASP A 211 18.29 10.06 -29.12
C ASP A 211 17.74 8.63 -29.11
N PRO A 212 16.95 8.22 -30.13
CA PRO A 212 16.34 6.90 -30.18
C PRO A 212 17.34 5.73 -30.14
N LYS A 213 18.63 5.96 -30.41
CA LYS A 213 19.65 4.90 -30.26
C LYS A 213 19.96 4.61 -28.79
N LEU A 214 19.52 5.46 -27.87
CA LEU A 214 19.63 5.28 -26.42
C LEU A 214 18.38 4.62 -25.81
N GLU A 215 17.45 4.08 -26.60
CA GLU A 215 16.34 3.29 -26.04
C GLU A 215 16.87 2.16 -25.14
N HIS A 216 16.48 2.16 -23.87
CA HIS A 216 17.00 1.25 -22.84
C HIS A 216 16.93 -0.24 -23.21
N GLN A 217 15.91 -0.67 -23.95
CA GLN A 217 15.77 -2.06 -24.39
C GLN A 217 16.92 -2.51 -25.30
N ASN A 218 17.40 -1.62 -26.18
CA ASN A 218 18.50 -1.91 -27.11
C ASN A 218 19.82 -1.97 -26.33
N ILE A 219 20.03 -1.01 -25.43
CA ILE A 219 21.20 -0.98 -24.54
C ILE A 219 21.24 -2.24 -23.67
N ALA A 220 20.13 -2.58 -23.02
CA ALA A 220 20.05 -3.71 -22.11
C ALA A 220 20.23 -5.05 -22.83
N GLN A 221 19.72 -5.17 -24.06
CA GLN A 221 19.92 -6.36 -24.89
C GLN A 221 21.38 -6.48 -25.37
N GLU A 222 22.02 -5.37 -25.76
CA GLU A 222 23.44 -5.35 -26.13
C GLU A 222 24.35 -5.76 -24.97
N LEU A 223 24.00 -5.36 -23.74
CA LEU A 223 24.73 -5.72 -22.52
C LEU A 223 24.40 -7.14 -22.01
N GLY A 224 23.37 -7.79 -22.55
CA GLY A 224 22.93 -9.11 -22.09
C GLY A 224 22.26 -9.10 -20.70
N ILE A 225 21.62 -8.00 -20.32
CA ILE A 225 21.02 -7.80 -18.99
C ILE A 225 19.48 -7.80 -18.99
N LEU A 226 18.84 -7.87 -20.17
CA LEU A 226 17.39 -7.88 -20.34
C LEU A 226 16.98 -8.84 -21.45
N ASP A 227 15.99 -9.69 -21.17
CA ASP A 227 15.35 -10.55 -22.18
C ASP A 227 13.83 -10.39 -22.18
N LEU A 228 13.34 -9.64 -23.16
CA LEU A 228 11.91 -9.43 -23.42
C LEU A 228 11.32 -10.55 -24.27
N LYS A 229 12.13 -11.19 -25.11
CA LYS A 229 11.66 -12.19 -26.07
C LYS A 229 11.27 -13.47 -25.35
N GLN A 230 12.14 -13.97 -24.47
CA GLN A 230 11.85 -15.16 -23.68
C GLN A 230 10.74 -14.90 -22.66
N ALA A 231 10.67 -13.70 -22.09
CA ALA A 231 9.55 -13.33 -21.23
C ALA A 231 8.21 -13.33 -21.98
N SER A 232 8.19 -12.84 -23.23
CA SER A 232 7.01 -12.88 -24.09
C SER A 232 6.53 -14.30 -24.40
N VAL A 233 7.46 -15.23 -24.61
CA VAL A 233 7.13 -16.65 -24.80
C VAL A 233 6.49 -17.28 -23.55
N VAL A 234 6.93 -16.89 -22.35
CA VAL A 234 6.46 -17.49 -21.08
C VAL A 234 5.18 -16.84 -20.56
N SER A 235 5.09 -15.51 -20.60
CA SER A 235 4.06 -14.74 -19.88
C SER A 235 3.27 -13.77 -20.78
N GLY A 236 3.64 -13.63 -22.05
CA GLY A 236 3.07 -12.67 -22.98
C GLY A 236 3.74 -11.29 -22.93
N ASN A 237 3.11 -10.30 -23.57
CA ASN A 237 3.68 -8.96 -23.72
C ASN A 237 3.84 -8.24 -22.38
N SER A 238 4.76 -7.27 -22.29
CA SER A 238 4.97 -6.41 -21.11
C SER A 238 5.43 -7.15 -19.84
N TRP A 239 6.05 -8.32 -20.03
CA TRP A 239 6.84 -9.05 -19.04
C TRP A 239 8.32 -9.05 -19.45
N TYR A 240 9.23 -9.29 -18.50
CA TYR A 240 10.67 -9.24 -18.77
C TYR A 240 11.46 -10.16 -17.83
N TYR A 241 12.62 -10.61 -18.30
CA TYR A 241 13.70 -11.11 -17.44
C TYR A 241 14.79 -10.05 -17.31
N LEU A 242 15.16 -9.69 -16.07
CA LEU A 242 16.45 -9.07 -15.80
C LEU A 242 17.48 -10.17 -15.56
N LEU A 243 18.63 -10.05 -16.23
CA LEU A 243 19.71 -11.03 -16.23
C LEU A 243 20.98 -10.38 -15.73
N ASN A 244 21.92 -11.18 -15.19
CA ASN A 244 23.27 -10.73 -14.85
C ASN A 244 23.26 -9.41 -14.04
N ASP A 245 24.05 -8.41 -14.46
CA ASP A 245 24.11 -7.08 -13.85
C ASP A 245 22.78 -6.32 -13.86
N GLY A 246 21.84 -6.65 -14.75
CA GLY A 246 20.48 -6.11 -14.69
C GLY A 246 19.70 -6.60 -13.48
N ALA A 247 19.85 -7.88 -13.14
CA ALA A 247 19.25 -8.45 -11.92
C ALA A 247 19.94 -7.89 -10.67
N LEU A 248 21.27 -7.74 -10.69
CA LEU A 248 22.01 -7.12 -9.59
C LEU A 248 21.63 -5.65 -9.40
N LEU A 249 21.42 -4.90 -10.49
CA LEU A 249 20.99 -3.50 -10.45
C LEU A 249 19.62 -3.32 -9.80
N GLU A 250 18.67 -4.22 -10.05
CA GLU A 250 17.40 -4.22 -9.32
C GLU A 250 17.62 -4.37 -7.80
N GLN A 251 18.45 -5.33 -7.38
CA GLN A 251 18.73 -5.53 -5.96
C GLN A 251 19.47 -4.32 -5.35
N ALA A 252 20.41 -3.73 -6.08
CA ALA A 252 21.14 -2.54 -5.65
C ALA A 252 20.21 -1.34 -5.41
N LEU A 253 19.28 -1.10 -6.33
CA LEU A 253 18.29 -0.01 -6.21
C LEU A 253 17.36 -0.23 -5.00
N VAL A 254 16.89 -1.46 -4.80
CA VAL A 254 16.06 -1.82 -3.64
C VAL A 254 16.80 -1.58 -2.33
N GLN A 255 18.02 -2.11 -2.21
CA GLN A 255 18.82 -2.02 -0.99
C GLN A 255 19.23 -0.58 -0.68
N TYR A 256 19.53 0.20 -1.71
CA TYR A 256 19.82 1.63 -1.58
C TYR A 256 18.61 2.40 -1.03
N ALA A 257 17.43 2.23 -1.64
CA ALA A 257 16.20 2.90 -1.22
C ALA A 257 15.81 2.53 0.22
N LEU A 258 15.90 1.25 0.60
CA LEU A 258 15.63 0.77 1.95
C LEU A 258 16.64 1.30 2.98
N LYS A 259 17.91 1.44 2.62
CA LYS A 259 18.91 2.08 3.50
C LYS A 259 18.56 3.55 3.71
N LEU A 260 18.30 4.29 2.65
CA LEU A 260 18.02 5.72 2.72
C LEU A 260 16.73 5.99 3.53
N ALA A 261 15.68 5.18 3.33
CA ALA A 261 14.44 5.29 4.09
C ALA A 261 14.66 5.07 5.60
N ARG A 262 15.46 4.07 5.98
CA ARG A 262 15.79 3.83 7.40
C ARG A 262 16.60 4.99 8.02
N GLN A 263 17.49 5.62 7.24
CA GLN A 263 18.21 6.81 7.69
C GLN A 263 17.27 8.00 7.94
N HIS A 264 16.13 8.05 7.24
CA HIS A 264 15.06 9.03 7.45
C HIS A 264 14.01 8.60 8.49
N GLY A 265 14.31 7.58 9.31
CA GLY A 265 13.46 7.16 10.43
C GLY A 265 12.27 6.27 10.03
N PHE A 266 12.22 5.73 8.82
CA PHE A 266 11.21 4.76 8.42
C PHE A 266 11.51 3.38 9.01
N LYS A 267 10.47 2.73 9.54
CA LYS A 267 10.55 1.34 10.01
C LYS A 267 10.27 0.38 8.87
N MET A 268 11.14 -0.60 8.65
CA MET A 268 11.01 -1.53 7.54
C MET A 268 9.96 -2.61 7.84
N ALA A 269 9.13 -2.93 6.83
CA ALA A 269 8.19 -4.04 6.83
C ALA A 269 8.26 -4.79 5.49
N LEU A 270 7.93 -6.08 5.48
CA LEU A 270 7.75 -6.86 4.26
C LEU A 270 6.27 -7.25 4.15
N PRO A 271 5.47 -6.52 3.36
CA PRO A 271 4.04 -6.80 3.24
C PRO A 271 3.73 -8.01 2.34
N PRO A 272 2.54 -8.63 2.50
CA PRO A 272 2.03 -9.59 1.52
C PRO A 272 1.79 -8.94 0.14
N SER A 273 2.07 -9.67 -0.94
CA SER A 273 1.75 -9.22 -2.32
C SER A 273 0.27 -9.37 -2.69
N MET A 274 -0.48 -10.16 -1.93
CA MET A 274 -1.92 -10.39 -2.09
C MET A 274 -2.69 -9.89 -0.87
N VAL A 275 -3.81 -9.24 -1.10
CA VAL A 275 -4.70 -8.72 -0.05
C VAL A 275 -6.15 -9.07 -0.35
N ARG A 276 -7.03 -8.88 0.64
CA ARG A 276 -8.47 -8.95 0.39
C ARG A 276 -8.90 -7.79 -0.50
N SER A 277 -9.77 -8.05 -1.47
CA SER A 277 -10.25 -7.03 -2.42
C SER A 277 -10.90 -5.84 -1.74
N GLU A 278 -11.57 -6.05 -0.61
CA GLU A 278 -12.13 -4.98 0.23
C GLU A 278 -11.06 -4.02 0.79
N VAL A 279 -9.84 -4.50 1.08
CA VAL A 279 -8.71 -3.67 1.54
C VAL A 279 -8.15 -2.83 0.40
N SER A 280 -8.02 -3.41 -0.80
CA SER A 280 -7.65 -2.67 -2.01
C SER A 280 -8.66 -1.55 -2.31
N ASN A 281 -9.96 -1.87 -2.26
CA ASN A 281 -11.05 -0.91 -2.44
C ASN A 281 -11.01 0.22 -1.41
N ALA A 282 -10.76 -0.11 -0.14
CA ALA A 282 -10.66 0.88 0.94
C ALA A 282 -9.49 1.87 0.76
N CYS A 283 -8.41 1.44 0.10
CA CYS A 283 -7.28 2.30 -0.25
C CYS A 283 -7.54 3.16 -1.52
N GLY A 284 -8.64 2.92 -2.23
CA GLY A 284 -9.01 3.61 -3.47
C GLY A 284 -8.62 2.87 -4.76
N PHE A 285 -8.12 1.64 -4.66
CA PHE A 285 -7.72 0.81 -5.80
C PHE A 285 -8.85 -0.17 -6.12
N LYS A 286 -9.80 0.29 -6.94
CA LYS A 286 -10.92 -0.54 -7.41
C LYS A 286 -10.45 -1.48 -8.54
N PRO A 287 -11.01 -2.70 -8.65
CA PRO A 287 -10.68 -3.64 -9.72
C PRO A 287 -10.86 -3.06 -11.11
N ARG A 288 -11.85 -2.16 -11.25
CA ARG A 288 -12.09 -1.35 -12.43
C ARG A 288 -11.98 0.13 -12.09
N ASP A 289 -11.34 0.88 -12.96
CA ASP A 289 -11.28 2.34 -12.85
C ASP A 289 -12.60 3.00 -13.31
N THR A 290 -12.62 4.34 -13.34
CA THR A 290 -13.76 5.14 -13.78
C THR A 290 -14.15 4.90 -15.24
N ASN A 291 -13.23 4.35 -16.05
CA ASN A 291 -13.43 4.00 -17.45
C ASN A 291 -13.74 2.50 -17.64
N ASN A 292 -13.99 1.79 -16.54
CA ASN A 292 -14.31 0.37 -16.51
C ASN A 292 -13.15 -0.53 -17.00
N GLU A 293 -11.91 -0.02 -16.99
CA GLU A 293 -10.71 -0.78 -17.33
C GLU A 293 -10.21 -1.57 -16.12
N GLN A 294 -9.84 -2.83 -16.35
CA GLN A 294 -9.34 -3.69 -15.29
C GLN A 294 -7.88 -3.32 -14.97
N GLN A 295 -7.63 -2.79 -13.77
CA GLN A 295 -6.28 -2.41 -13.33
C GLN A 295 -5.67 -3.40 -12.33
N THR A 296 -6.51 -4.26 -11.73
CA THR A 296 -6.11 -5.22 -10.68
C THR A 296 -6.31 -6.66 -11.13
N TYR A 297 -5.38 -7.55 -10.77
CA TYR A 297 -5.53 -8.99 -10.94
C TYR A 297 -6.24 -9.60 -9.72
N SER A 298 -7.35 -10.30 -9.95
CA SER A 298 -8.05 -11.08 -8.93
C SER A 298 -7.48 -12.49 -8.81
N VAL A 299 -7.49 -13.05 -7.61
CA VAL A 299 -7.00 -14.40 -7.31
C VAL A 299 -8.16 -15.25 -6.78
N GLY A 300 -8.35 -16.43 -7.39
CA GLY A 300 -9.45 -17.35 -7.07
C GLY A 300 -10.76 -17.01 -7.79
N GLU A 301 -11.66 -17.98 -7.88
CA GLU A 301 -12.95 -17.84 -8.57
C GLU A 301 -13.91 -16.88 -7.85
N ASP A 302 -13.76 -16.70 -6.54
CA ASP A 302 -14.62 -15.83 -5.74
C ASP A 302 -14.16 -14.35 -5.71
N GLY A 303 -13.01 -14.04 -6.32
CA GLY A 303 -12.47 -12.68 -6.41
C GLY A 303 -12.23 -11.99 -5.07
N LYS A 304 -12.15 -12.73 -3.95
CA LYS A 304 -11.99 -12.15 -2.61
C LYS A 304 -10.57 -11.69 -2.32
N LEU A 305 -9.59 -12.21 -3.06
CA LEU A 305 -8.19 -11.80 -2.99
C LEU A 305 -7.78 -11.14 -4.30
N CYS A 306 -6.84 -10.19 -4.22
CA CYS A 306 -6.24 -9.56 -5.38
C CYS A 306 -4.73 -9.36 -5.19
N LEU A 307 -3.99 -9.33 -6.31
CA LEU A 307 -2.60 -8.92 -6.34
C LEU A 307 -2.51 -7.38 -6.26
N THR A 308 -1.59 -6.90 -5.42
CA THR A 308 -1.45 -5.46 -5.15
C THR A 308 -0.64 -4.76 -6.23
N GLY A 309 -1.10 -3.61 -6.71
CA GLY A 309 -0.37 -2.77 -7.68
C GLY A 309 0.66 -1.82 -7.05
N THR A 310 0.82 -1.89 -5.73
CA THR A 310 1.73 -1.09 -4.91
C THR A 310 1.80 -1.68 -3.49
N ALA A 311 2.96 -1.59 -2.82
CA ALA A 311 3.07 -1.93 -1.40
C ALA A 311 2.27 -0.99 -0.48
N GLU A 312 1.78 0.15 -0.99
CA GLU A 312 0.91 1.07 -0.25
C GLU A 312 -0.29 0.35 0.37
N ILE A 313 -0.99 -0.47 -0.42
CA ILE A 313 -2.23 -1.14 -0.01
C ILE A 313 -2.00 -2.04 1.23
N PRO A 314 -1.06 -3.00 1.22
CA PRO A 314 -0.82 -3.83 2.38
C PRO A 314 -0.13 -3.08 3.53
N LEU A 315 0.64 -2.01 3.27
CA LEU A 315 1.17 -1.15 4.33
C LEU A 315 0.06 -0.40 5.05
N ALA A 316 -0.88 0.22 4.32
CA ALA A 316 -2.08 0.83 4.89
C ALA A 316 -2.89 -0.18 5.72
N GLY A 317 -2.90 -1.44 5.26
CA GLY A 317 -3.48 -2.59 5.96
C GLY A 317 -2.98 -2.80 7.40
N LEU A 318 -1.74 -2.41 7.73
CA LEU A 318 -1.21 -2.47 9.10
C LEU A 318 -1.97 -1.57 10.09
N GLY A 319 -2.68 -0.56 9.58
CA GLY A 319 -3.48 0.37 10.37
C GLY A 319 -4.96 -0.02 10.52
N ILE A 320 -5.41 -1.13 9.90
CA ILE A 320 -6.83 -1.52 9.91
C ILE A 320 -7.34 -1.66 11.34
N ASN A 321 -8.48 -0.99 11.63
CA ASN A 321 -9.14 -0.99 12.94
C ASN A 321 -8.25 -0.57 14.13
N LYS A 322 -7.06 0.01 13.86
CA LYS A 322 -6.10 0.41 14.89
C LYS A 322 -6.40 1.82 15.38
N THR A 323 -6.22 2.04 16.68
CA THR A 323 -6.19 3.38 17.27
C THR A 323 -4.79 3.65 17.84
N PHE A 324 -4.04 4.55 17.21
CA PHE A 324 -2.72 5.00 17.66
C PHE A 324 -2.82 5.91 18.89
N GLN A 325 -1.74 5.97 19.67
CA GLN A 325 -1.54 7.10 20.59
C GLN A 325 -1.01 8.30 19.81
N GLU A 326 -1.41 9.52 20.16
CA GLU A 326 -0.94 10.72 19.46
C GLU A 326 0.59 10.86 19.48
N SER A 327 1.25 10.44 20.56
CA SER A 327 2.72 10.44 20.69
C SER A 327 3.44 9.46 19.75
N GLU A 328 2.72 8.52 19.13
CA GLU A 328 3.30 7.59 18.14
C GLU A 328 3.31 8.19 16.73
N LEU A 329 2.69 9.36 16.53
CA LEU A 329 2.52 10.00 15.24
C LEU A 329 3.51 11.16 15.03
N PRO A 330 4.13 11.28 13.84
CA PRO A 330 3.88 10.48 12.65
C PRO A 330 4.55 9.09 12.72
N HIS A 331 3.79 8.06 12.33
CA HIS A 331 4.28 6.69 12.24
C HIS A 331 4.69 6.40 10.80
N ARG A 332 5.97 6.15 10.56
CA ARG A 332 6.57 6.00 9.23
C ARG A 332 7.05 4.58 8.98
N VAL A 333 6.61 3.98 7.87
CA VAL A 333 7.01 2.62 7.47
C VAL A 333 7.46 2.58 6.01
N VAL A 334 8.45 1.74 5.72
CA VAL A 334 8.91 1.46 4.35
C VAL A 334 8.71 -0.01 4.04
N GLY A 335 8.13 -0.32 2.89
CA GLY A 335 7.85 -1.68 2.43
C GLY A 335 8.44 -1.99 1.07
N LEU A 336 8.87 -3.23 0.88
CA LEU A 336 9.27 -3.78 -0.42
C LEU A 336 8.21 -4.78 -0.88
N SER A 337 7.71 -4.65 -2.11
CA SER A 337 6.85 -5.68 -2.71
C SER A 337 7.04 -5.80 -4.23
N ARG A 338 6.59 -6.95 -4.76
CA ARG A 338 6.22 -7.06 -6.16
C ARG A 338 4.85 -6.41 -6.36
N SER A 339 4.76 -5.54 -7.35
CA SER A 339 3.56 -4.79 -7.73
C SER A 339 3.03 -5.35 -9.05
N TYR A 340 1.73 -5.63 -9.11
CA TYR A 340 1.06 -6.21 -10.26
C TYR A 340 0.00 -5.25 -10.80
N ARG A 341 0.10 -4.87 -12.07
CA ARG A 341 -0.86 -4.00 -12.74
C ARG A 341 -1.30 -4.62 -14.04
N ALA A 342 -2.60 -4.73 -14.24
CA ALA A 342 -3.12 -5.32 -15.47
C ALA A 342 -2.86 -4.44 -16.69
N GLU A 343 -2.68 -3.12 -16.50
CA GLU A 343 -2.38 -2.13 -17.56
C GLU A 343 -3.32 -2.31 -18.77
N ALA A 344 -4.57 -2.72 -18.51
CA ALA A 344 -5.57 -2.90 -19.54
C ALA A 344 -5.82 -1.54 -20.19
N GLY A 345 -5.88 -1.51 -21.53
CA GLY A 345 -6.03 -0.26 -22.30
C GLY A 345 -4.71 0.39 -22.70
N ALA A 346 -3.59 0.09 -22.03
CA ALA A 346 -2.30 0.67 -22.39
C ALA A 346 -1.79 0.15 -23.76
N ARG A 347 -1.54 1.06 -24.70
CA ARG A 347 -0.94 0.77 -26.01
C ARG A 347 0.11 1.83 -26.35
N GLY A 348 1.08 1.46 -27.19
CA GLY A 348 1.97 2.42 -27.85
C GLY A 348 3.36 2.50 -27.24
N LYS A 349 3.95 3.70 -27.24
CA LYS A 349 5.37 3.91 -26.94
C LYS A 349 5.75 3.55 -25.49
N ASP A 350 4.80 3.62 -24.58
CA ASP A 350 5.02 3.38 -23.15
C ASP A 350 5.17 1.90 -22.80
N THR A 351 4.62 1.00 -23.62
CA THR A 351 4.70 -0.46 -23.42
C THR A 351 5.96 -1.06 -24.04
N LYS A 352 6.87 -0.23 -24.59
CA LYS A 352 8.19 -0.67 -25.07
C LYS A 352 9.15 -0.85 -23.90
N GLY A 353 9.85 -1.98 -23.88
CA GLY A 353 10.84 -2.29 -22.86
C GLY A 353 10.22 -2.52 -21.48
N ILE A 354 10.75 -1.86 -20.45
CA ILE A 354 10.34 -2.10 -19.04
C ILE A 354 9.73 -0.88 -18.34
N TYR A 355 9.36 0.18 -19.07
CA TYR A 355 8.80 1.40 -18.47
C TYR A 355 7.37 1.22 -17.93
N ARG A 356 6.52 0.51 -18.67
CA ARG A 356 5.16 0.10 -18.28
C ARG A 356 5.01 -1.41 -18.49
N VAL A 357 4.89 -2.15 -17.38
CA VAL A 357 4.96 -3.62 -17.32
C VAL A 357 3.94 -4.17 -16.33
N HIS A 358 3.58 -5.44 -16.48
CA HIS A 358 2.57 -6.06 -15.62
C HIS A 358 3.06 -6.36 -14.21
N GLU A 359 4.36 -6.55 -14.04
CA GLU A 359 4.96 -6.88 -12.75
C GLU A 359 6.27 -6.12 -12.54
N PHE A 360 6.42 -5.46 -11.40
CA PHE A 360 7.62 -4.71 -11.07
C PHE A 360 7.90 -4.64 -9.57
N THR A 361 9.17 -4.45 -9.22
CA THR A 361 9.59 -4.30 -7.84
C THR A 361 9.47 -2.84 -7.43
N LYS A 362 8.81 -2.58 -6.30
CA LYS A 362 8.66 -1.23 -5.74
C LYS A 362 9.00 -1.19 -4.25
N VAL A 363 9.77 -0.17 -3.87
CA VAL A 363 9.96 0.23 -2.47
C VAL A 363 9.04 1.42 -2.19
N GLU A 364 8.15 1.27 -1.21
CA GLU A 364 7.10 2.24 -0.88
C GLU A 364 7.27 2.78 0.54
N LEU A 365 7.04 4.07 0.70
CA LEU A 365 6.94 4.79 1.96
C LEU A 365 5.46 4.97 2.30
N PHE A 366 5.12 4.78 3.57
CA PHE A 366 3.78 5.04 4.08
C PHE A 366 3.85 5.74 5.44
N VAL A 367 2.98 6.71 5.64
CA VAL A 367 2.93 7.51 6.87
C VAL A 367 1.49 7.61 7.38
N TRP A 368 1.29 7.30 8.65
CA TRP A 368 0.12 7.76 9.40
C TRP A 368 0.52 8.99 10.20
N SER A 369 -0.26 10.06 10.11
CA SER A 369 0.01 11.33 10.78
C SER A 369 -1.25 11.91 11.42
N THR A 370 -1.07 12.89 12.31
CA THR A 370 -2.18 13.75 12.72
C THR A 370 -2.55 14.70 11.57
N GLN A 371 -3.75 15.27 11.60
CA GLN A 371 -4.20 16.26 10.61
C GLN A 371 -3.20 17.42 10.48
N THR A 372 -2.71 17.95 11.61
CA THR A 372 -1.79 19.09 11.68
C THR A 372 -0.38 18.77 11.17
N GLN A 373 0.04 17.51 11.20
CA GLN A 373 1.35 17.09 10.69
C GLN A 373 1.32 16.76 9.18
N SER A 374 0.15 16.45 8.62
CA SER A 374 0.06 15.82 7.30
C SER A 374 0.65 16.66 6.16
N VAL A 375 0.50 17.98 6.16
CA VAL A 375 1.09 18.85 5.13
C VAL A 375 2.61 18.79 5.17
N ASP A 376 3.21 18.91 6.36
CA ASP A 376 4.66 18.84 6.54
C ASP A 376 5.23 17.45 6.20
N GLU A 377 4.48 16.38 6.47
CA GLU A 377 4.90 15.03 6.11
C GLU A 377 4.92 14.81 4.59
N LEU A 378 4.02 15.45 3.83
CA LEU A 378 4.08 15.40 2.36
C LEU A 378 5.36 16.07 1.84
N GLU A 379 5.71 17.23 2.40
CA GLU A 379 6.92 17.95 2.01
C GLU A 379 8.19 17.17 2.36
N LYS A 380 8.21 16.42 3.48
CA LYS A 380 9.31 15.50 3.83
C LYS A 380 9.41 14.30 2.88
N LEU A 381 8.28 13.72 2.46
CA LEU A 381 8.27 12.65 1.45
C LEU A 381 8.80 13.16 0.11
N LYS A 382 8.39 14.35 -0.31
CA LYS A 382 8.89 15.01 -1.52
C LYS A 382 10.41 15.24 -1.45
N GLU A 383 10.92 15.80 -0.35
CA GLU A 383 12.37 16.02 -0.20
C GLU A 383 13.15 14.70 -0.19
N PHE A 384 12.64 13.66 0.49
CA PHE A 384 13.24 12.33 0.44
C PHE A 384 13.39 11.82 -1.01
N GLN A 385 12.34 11.94 -1.82
CA GLN A 385 12.36 11.52 -3.22
C GLN A 385 13.35 12.36 -4.04
N MET A 386 13.38 13.67 -3.79
CA MET A 386 14.34 14.57 -4.43
C MET A 386 15.79 14.20 -4.10
N ASP A 387 16.11 13.92 -2.84
CA ASP A 387 17.44 13.48 -2.42
C ASP A 387 17.82 12.14 -3.04
N LEU A 388 16.90 11.18 -3.07
CA LEU A 388 17.13 9.89 -3.71
C LEU A 388 17.46 10.07 -5.19
N ILE A 389 16.65 10.79 -5.95
CA ILE A 389 16.88 11.00 -7.40
C ILE A 389 18.13 11.84 -7.66
N ARG A 390 18.37 12.89 -6.86
CA ARG A 390 19.56 13.74 -6.95
C ARG A 390 20.84 12.93 -6.74
N SER A 391 20.85 12.04 -5.75
CA SER A 391 21.99 11.19 -5.40
C SER A 391 22.33 10.14 -6.47
N LEU A 392 21.35 9.73 -7.29
CA LEU A 392 21.57 8.85 -8.45
C LEU A 392 22.18 9.60 -9.65
N GLY A 393 22.29 10.94 -9.57
CA GLY A 393 22.82 11.77 -10.66
C GLY A 393 21.86 11.96 -11.83
N LEU A 394 20.58 11.64 -11.66
CA LEU A 394 19.56 11.77 -12.70
C LEU A 394 19.09 13.22 -12.81
N SER A 395 18.88 13.69 -14.05
CA SER A 395 18.26 14.97 -14.32
C SER A 395 16.75 14.81 -14.29
N ALA A 396 16.04 15.58 -13.48
CA ALA A 396 14.61 15.41 -13.26
C ALA A 396 13.91 16.74 -12.95
N LYS A 397 12.59 16.77 -13.12
CA LYS A 397 11.70 17.85 -12.66
C LYS A 397 10.74 17.32 -11.61
N VAL A 398 10.42 18.16 -10.63
CA VAL A 398 9.39 17.90 -9.61
C VAL A 398 8.14 18.68 -10.01
N ILE A 399 7.01 17.99 -10.04
CA ILE A 399 5.75 18.50 -10.57
C ILE A 399 4.69 18.42 -9.47
N ASN A 400 3.96 19.51 -9.24
CA ASN A 400 2.68 19.49 -8.53
C ASN A 400 1.60 19.07 -9.54
N MET A 401 0.94 17.94 -9.27
CA MET A 401 0.02 17.32 -10.23
C MET A 401 -1.29 18.10 -10.32
N PRO A 402 -1.89 18.21 -11.52
CA PRO A 402 -3.16 18.89 -11.70
C PRO A 402 -4.30 18.10 -11.07
N TYR A 403 -5.41 18.78 -10.78
CA TYR A 403 -6.54 18.16 -10.08
C TYR A 403 -7.14 16.93 -10.80
N ASN A 404 -7.01 16.84 -12.13
CA ASN A 404 -7.58 15.75 -12.94
C ASN A 404 -6.68 14.49 -12.95
N ASP A 405 -5.45 14.58 -12.43
CA ASP A 405 -4.50 13.46 -12.32
C ASP A 405 -4.06 13.17 -10.87
N LEU A 406 -4.88 13.58 -9.90
CA LEU A 406 -4.67 13.21 -8.49
C LEU A 406 -5.07 11.76 -8.17
N GLY A 407 -6.01 11.19 -8.95
CA GLY A 407 -6.72 9.97 -8.57
C GLY A 407 -7.63 10.19 -7.35
N ALA A 408 -8.56 9.26 -7.09
CA ALA A 408 -9.60 9.46 -6.07
C ALA A 408 -9.08 9.75 -4.64
N PRO A 409 -8.01 9.12 -4.13
CA PRO A 409 -7.59 9.31 -2.73
C PRO A 409 -6.78 10.57 -2.45
N ALA A 410 -6.01 11.09 -3.41
CA ALA A 410 -5.04 12.14 -3.12
C ALA A 410 -5.70 13.52 -2.99
N TYR A 411 -5.39 14.22 -1.92
CA TYR A 411 -5.70 15.63 -1.69
C TYR A 411 -4.71 16.55 -2.43
N LYS A 412 -3.43 16.16 -2.41
CA LYS A 412 -2.33 16.77 -3.15
C LYS A 412 -1.29 15.69 -3.47
N LYS A 413 -0.66 15.81 -4.64
CA LYS A 413 0.30 14.82 -5.17
C LYS A 413 1.47 15.54 -5.86
N TYR A 414 2.68 15.07 -5.61
CA TYR A 414 3.87 15.46 -6.35
C TYR A 414 4.47 14.28 -7.09
N ASP A 415 4.83 14.49 -8.35
CA ASP A 415 5.57 13.51 -9.16
C ASP A 415 6.98 14.03 -9.45
N ILE A 416 7.95 13.12 -9.49
CA ILE A 416 9.29 13.40 -10.02
C ILE A 416 9.43 12.66 -11.32
N GLU A 417 9.69 13.41 -12.38
CA GLU A 417 9.93 12.84 -13.71
C GLU A 417 11.40 12.99 -14.08
N ALA A 418 12.05 11.87 -14.42
CA ALA A 418 13.42 11.85 -14.88
C ALA A 418 13.48 11.98 -16.40
N TRP A 419 14.48 12.71 -16.91
CA TRP A 419 14.76 12.77 -18.34
C TRP A 419 15.21 11.40 -18.86
N MET A 420 14.61 10.94 -19.95
CA MET A 420 14.93 9.65 -20.58
C MET A 420 15.25 9.91 -22.07
N PRO A 421 16.54 10.01 -22.46
CA PRO A 421 16.90 10.45 -23.81
C PRO A 421 16.50 9.47 -24.92
N GLY A 422 16.52 8.17 -24.66
CA GLY A 422 16.02 7.14 -25.59
C GLY A 422 14.52 7.24 -25.79
N ARG A 423 13.78 7.44 -24.70
CA ARG A 423 12.34 7.73 -24.74
C ARG A 423 12.04 9.10 -25.36
N GLY A 424 12.96 10.06 -25.23
CA GLY A 424 12.87 11.42 -25.77
C GLY A 424 11.95 12.36 -24.99
N THR A 425 11.59 12.02 -23.76
CA THR A 425 10.77 12.86 -22.88
C THR A 425 11.09 12.57 -21.41
N PHE A 426 10.56 13.39 -20.50
CA PHE A 426 10.54 13.08 -19.08
C PHE A 426 9.53 11.96 -18.78
N GLY A 427 9.83 11.12 -17.80
CA GLY A 427 8.94 10.07 -17.33
C GLY A 427 8.96 9.94 -15.80
N GLU A 428 7.78 9.82 -15.19
CA GLU A 428 7.57 9.63 -13.76
C GLU A 428 8.42 8.47 -13.22
N VAL A 429 9.27 8.74 -12.24
CA VAL A 429 10.05 7.72 -11.50
C VAL A 429 9.59 7.58 -10.06
N THR A 430 8.98 8.61 -9.49
CA THR A 430 8.39 8.59 -8.15
C THR A 430 7.15 9.46 -8.08
N SER A 431 6.25 9.12 -7.16
CA SER A 431 5.07 9.90 -6.79
C SER A 431 4.90 9.91 -5.28
N CYS A 432 4.43 10.99 -4.67
CA CYS A 432 4.00 11.03 -3.27
C CYS A 432 2.69 11.81 -3.11
N SER A 433 1.83 11.33 -2.21
CA SER A 433 0.48 11.88 -2.03
C SER A 433 0.13 12.04 -0.55
N ASN A 434 -0.60 13.12 -0.23
CA ASN A 434 -1.35 13.21 1.00
C ASN A 434 -2.79 12.80 0.71
N CYS A 435 -3.29 11.77 1.39
CA CYS A 435 -4.64 11.25 1.21
C CYS A 435 -5.60 11.71 2.31
N THR A 436 -5.18 12.64 3.18
CA THR A 436 -5.92 13.09 4.35
C THR A 436 -6.57 11.91 5.07
N ASP A 437 -7.84 12.01 5.47
CA ASP A 437 -8.54 10.93 6.13
C ASP A 437 -9.27 9.96 5.17
N PHE A 438 -9.09 10.10 3.84
CA PHE A 438 -9.80 9.30 2.83
C PHE A 438 -9.67 7.79 3.06
N GLN A 439 -8.43 7.30 3.20
CA GLN A 439 -8.16 5.87 3.39
C GLN A 439 -8.47 5.45 4.83
N SER A 440 -8.09 6.28 5.80
CA SER A 440 -8.27 5.97 7.23
C SER A 440 -9.75 5.80 7.63
N ARG A 441 -10.67 6.56 7.01
CA ARG A 441 -12.12 6.41 7.19
C ARG A 441 -12.67 5.09 6.67
N ARG A 442 -12.05 4.55 5.62
CA ARG A 442 -12.41 3.26 5.01
C ARG A 442 -11.75 2.09 5.73
N LEU A 443 -10.57 2.30 6.31
CA LEU A 443 -9.79 1.31 7.06
C LEU A 443 -10.05 1.33 8.58
N GLN A 444 -10.84 2.29 9.08
CA GLN A 444 -11.07 2.56 10.50
C GLN A 444 -9.78 2.81 11.31
N THR A 445 -8.82 3.52 10.72
CA THR A 445 -7.56 3.88 11.39
C THR A 445 -7.68 5.22 12.10
N LYS A 446 -7.47 5.21 13.42
CA LYS A 446 -7.71 6.38 14.29
C LYS A 446 -6.50 6.68 15.17
N TYR A 447 -6.54 7.80 15.87
CA TYR A 447 -5.68 8.11 17.00
C TYR A 447 -6.46 8.78 18.13
N LYS A 448 -6.00 8.64 19.36
CA LYS A 448 -6.58 9.34 20.52
C LYS A 448 -6.00 10.75 20.59
N SER A 449 -6.81 11.76 20.26
CA SER A 449 -6.38 13.15 20.36
C SER A 449 -6.40 13.63 21.81
N LEU A 450 -5.27 14.17 22.27
CA LEU A 450 -5.10 14.79 23.57
C LEU A 450 -5.86 16.12 23.66
N LYS A 451 -5.86 16.89 22.56
CA LYS A 451 -6.55 18.18 22.45
C LYS A 451 -8.07 18.03 22.44
N GLU A 452 -8.60 17.18 21.56
CA GLU A 452 -10.04 17.00 21.37
C GLU A 452 -10.67 16.00 22.35
N LYS A 453 -9.84 15.29 23.13
CA LYS A 453 -10.25 14.24 24.09
C LYS A 453 -11.17 13.17 23.48
N LYS A 454 -11.02 12.91 22.19
CA LYS A 454 -11.77 11.90 21.42
C LYS A 454 -10.89 11.24 20.38
N SER A 455 -11.33 10.10 19.86
CA SER A 455 -10.65 9.47 18.73
C SER A 455 -10.93 10.22 17.43
N LEU A 456 -9.87 10.56 16.71
CA LEU A 456 -9.93 11.18 15.38
C LEU A 456 -9.35 10.22 14.34
N PHE A 457 -9.72 10.39 13.08
CA PHE A 457 -9.08 9.67 11.98
C PHE A 457 -7.69 10.23 11.73
N VAL A 458 -6.72 9.35 11.46
CA VAL A 458 -5.38 9.76 11.04
C VAL A 458 -5.40 10.27 9.61
N HIS A 459 -4.45 11.11 9.25
CA HIS A 459 -4.14 11.35 7.85
C HIS A 459 -3.17 10.28 7.34
N THR A 460 -3.37 9.79 6.11
CA THR A 460 -2.44 8.86 5.46
C THR A 460 -1.68 9.53 4.33
N LEU A 461 -0.42 9.16 4.18
CA LEU A 461 0.42 9.58 3.09
C LEU A 461 1.19 8.38 2.53
N ASN A 462 1.46 8.42 1.24
CA ASN A 462 2.26 7.44 0.54
C ASN A 462 3.34 8.12 -0.30
N GLY A 463 4.42 7.39 -0.60
CA GLY A 463 5.48 7.87 -1.47
C GLY A 463 6.27 6.73 -2.06
N THR A 464 6.48 6.74 -3.37
CA THR A 464 7.39 5.80 -4.04
C THR A 464 8.83 6.16 -3.66
N ALA A 465 9.54 5.28 -2.95
CA ALA A 465 10.99 5.43 -2.77
C ALA A 465 11.73 4.94 -4.02
N MET A 466 11.29 3.84 -4.62
CA MET A 466 11.94 3.28 -5.81
C MET A 466 10.96 2.46 -6.64
N ALA A 467 10.57 2.94 -7.81
CA ALA A 467 9.94 2.12 -8.85
C ALA A 467 11.04 1.56 -9.76
N VAL A 468 11.53 0.35 -9.46
CA VAL A 468 12.81 -0.16 -9.96
C VAL A 468 12.92 -0.09 -11.49
N PRO A 469 11.96 -0.59 -12.30
CA PRO A 469 12.15 -0.61 -13.75
C PRO A 469 12.32 0.77 -14.37
N ARG A 470 11.55 1.77 -13.91
CA ARG A 470 11.64 3.13 -14.45
C ARG A 470 12.97 3.81 -14.11
N VAL A 471 13.54 3.48 -12.95
CA VAL A 471 14.87 3.97 -12.56
C VAL A 471 15.97 3.24 -13.32
N ILE A 472 15.82 1.94 -13.59
CA ILE A 472 16.72 1.21 -14.51
C ILE A 472 16.70 1.87 -15.89
N VAL A 473 15.52 2.15 -16.45
CA VAL A 473 15.39 2.90 -17.72
C VAL A 473 16.19 4.20 -17.65
N ALA A 474 15.93 5.03 -16.64
CA ALA A 474 16.62 6.30 -16.49
C ALA A 474 18.16 6.15 -16.41
N ILE A 475 18.67 5.16 -15.67
CA ILE A 475 20.10 4.88 -15.52
C ILE A 475 20.71 4.44 -16.86
N LEU A 476 20.10 3.46 -17.53
CA LEU A 476 20.62 2.94 -18.80
C LEU A 476 20.68 4.04 -19.86
N GLU A 477 19.60 4.80 -20.03
CA GLU A 477 19.54 5.81 -21.09
C GLU A 477 20.46 7.02 -20.80
N ASN A 478 20.66 7.40 -19.53
CA ASN A 478 21.47 8.57 -19.19
C ASN A 478 22.96 8.29 -18.99
N PHE A 479 23.35 7.05 -18.70
CA PHE A 479 24.73 6.70 -18.33
C PHE A 479 25.38 5.70 -19.28
N TYR A 480 24.73 5.33 -20.39
CA TYR A 480 25.34 4.54 -21.46
C TYR A 480 26.28 5.38 -22.33
N ASP A 481 27.52 4.91 -22.47
CA ASP A 481 28.49 5.47 -23.40
C ASP A 481 28.54 4.62 -24.69
N LYS A 482 28.20 5.23 -25.82
CA LYS A 482 28.11 4.55 -27.12
C LYS A 482 29.46 4.08 -27.66
N ALA A 483 30.56 4.75 -27.30
CA ALA A 483 31.88 4.43 -27.80
C ALA A 483 32.46 3.20 -27.11
N SER A 484 32.36 3.15 -25.78
CA SER A 484 32.84 2.05 -24.94
C SER A 484 31.79 0.97 -24.66
N LYS A 485 30.53 1.19 -25.06
CA LYS A 485 29.40 0.26 -24.91
C LYS A 485 29.22 -0.23 -23.47
N ARG A 486 29.25 0.71 -22.53
CA ARG A 486 29.12 0.44 -21.09
C ARG A 486 28.21 1.46 -20.43
N VAL A 487 27.58 1.09 -19.33
CA VAL A 487 26.77 1.99 -18.51
C VAL A 487 27.53 2.32 -17.25
N ALA A 488 27.77 3.61 -16.97
CA ALA A 488 28.36 4.02 -15.70
C ALA A 488 27.37 3.79 -14.54
N ILE A 489 27.82 3.13 -13.49
CA ILE A 489 27.01 2.86 -12.30
C ILE A 489 27.07 4.08 -11.38
N PRO A 490 25.91 4.66 -10.97
CA PRO A 490 25.88 5.75 -10.00
C PRO A 490 26.69 5.42 -8.75
N LYS A 491 27.50 6.38 -8.27
CA LYS A 491 28.44 6.14 -7.17
C LYS A 491 27.78 5.56 -5.90
N VAL A 492 26.55 5.98 -5.61
CA VAL A 492 25.77 5.49 -4.46
C VAL A 492 25.35 4.01 -4.57
N LEU A 493 25.36 3.44 -5.78
CA LEU A 493 25.00 2.04 -6.04
C LEU A 493 26.20 1.10 -6.11
N GLN A 494 27.43 1.60 -6.28
CA GLN A 494 28.61 0.76 -6.53
C GLN A 494 28.86 -0.27 -5.42
N ALA A 495 28.69 0.13 -4.15
CA ALA A 495 28.83 -0.78 -3.01
C ALA A 495 27.78 -1.91 -2.95
N TYR A 496 26.72 -1.82 -3.76
CA TYR A 496 25.69 -2.86 -3.92
C TYR A 496 25.82 -3.63 -5.23
N MET A 497 26.75 -3.22 -6.10
CA MET A 497 27.03 -3.78 -7.41
C MET A 497 28.42 -4.41 -7.43
N ASP A 498 28.83 -5.05 -6.33
CA ASP A 498 30.17 -5.66 -6.15
C ASP A 498 31.33 -4.69 -6.46
N ASP A 499 31.18 -3.43 -6.06
CA ASP A 499 32.13 -2.33 -6.30
C ASP A 499 32.43 -2.06 -7.79
N LYS A 500 31.61 -2.61 -8.71
CA LYS A 500 31.69 -2.33 -10.14
C LYS A 500 31.43 -0.84 -10.39
N GLN A 501 32.22 -0.26 -11.29
CA GLN A 501 32.02 1.11 -11.77
C GLN A 501 31.17 1.17 -13.04
N PHE A 502 31.11 0.08 -13.80
CA PHE A 502 30.42 0.00 -15.07
C PHE A 502 29.69 -1.33 -15.22
N ILE A 503 28.54 -1.30 -15.89
CA ILE A 503 27.90 -2.48 -16.48
C ILE A 503 28.44 -2.60 -17.91
N VAL A 504 28.95 -3.78 -18.25
CA VAL A 504 29.52 -4.09 -19.57
C VAL A 504 28.81 -5.32 -20.14
N ALA A 505 29.01 -5.59 -21.44
CA ALA A 505 28.47 -6.79 -22.05
C ALA A 505 29.01 -8.05 -21.35
N GLU A 506 28.10 -8.85 -20.79
CA GLU A 506 28.44 -10.14 -20.19
C GLU A 506 28.14 -11.29 -21.16
N LYS A 507 28.75 -12.46 -20.91
CA LYS A 507 28.42 -13.67 -21.66
C LYS A 507 26.97 -14.07 -21.37
N SER A 508 26.32 -14.63 -22.38
CA SER A 508 25.01 -15.25 -22.25
C SER A 508 24.98 -16.22 -21.06
N ILE A 509 23.87 -16.24 -20.31
CA ILE A 509 23.60 -17.22 -19.24
C ILE A 509 23.45 -18.65 -19.82
N PHE A 510 23.22 -18.75 -21.13
CA PHE A 510 23.11 -19.99 -21.90
C PHE A 510 24.29 -20.20 -22.85
#